data_AF-A0A3D8QH64-F1
#
_entry.id   AF-A0A3D8QH64-F1
#
_cell.length_a   1.000
_cell.length_b   1.000
_cell.length_c   1.000
_cell.angle_alpha   90.00
_cell.angle_beta   90.00
_cell.angle_gamma   90.00
#
_symmetry.space_group_name_H-M   'P 1'
#
loop_
_entity.id
_entity.type
_entity.pdbx_description
1 polymer ?
#
loop_
_entity_poly.entity_id
_entity_poly.type
_entity_poly.pdbx_seq_one_letter_code
_entity_poly.pdbx_strand_id
1 'polypeptide(L)'
;MSSINTINSVGEPVLGSKLAAHVASAFDSAGVPYCLWGYHGLGFIHLDREDVWEVEFVIPDAKISLATAALKANNLVPCTDSECGELNSDQAKKNPPEY
;
A
#
# COMPACT_ATOMS: atom_id res chain seq x y z
N MET A 1 11.98 24.56 37.07
CA MET A 1 11.08 23.44 36.74
C MET A 1 10.53 23.71 35.35
N SER A 2 11.09 23.08 34.32
CA SER A 2 10.69 23.30 32.93
C SER A 2 9.61 22.30 32.58
N SER A 3 8.40 22.78 32.32
CA SER A 3 7.25 21.96 31.93
C SER A 3 7.51 21.33 30.57
N ILE A 4 7.43 20.01 30.50
CA ILE A 4 7.46 19.25 29.25
C ILE A 4 6.10 19.48 28.57
N ASN A 5 6.13 20.10 27.39
CA ASN A 5 4.95 20.28 26.55
C ASN A 5 4.41 18.91 26.11
N THR A 6 3.13 18.72 26.40
CA THR A 6 2.24 17.67 25.91
C THR A 6 2.45 17.42 24.42
N ILE A 7 2.77 16.17 24.06
CA ILE A 7 2.78 15.71 22.67
C ILE A 7 1.32 15.69 22.22
N ASN A 8 0.93 16.71 21.44
CA ASN A 8 -0.39 16.83 20.86
C ASN A 8 -0.66 15.66 19.89
N SER A 9 -1.85 15.07 20.05
CA SER A 9 -2.49 14.04 19.22
C SER A 9 -1.77 13.65 17.93
N VAL A 10 -1.19 12.45 17.91
CA VAL A 10 -0.95 11.75 16.64
C VAL A 10 -2.34 11.49 16.06
N GLY A 11 -2.67 12.11 14.93
CA GLY A 11 -3.94 11.86 14.25
C GLY A 11 -4.12 10.37 13.96
N GLU A 12 -5.37 9.90 13.92
CA GLU A 12 -5.66 8.52 13.51
C GLU A 12 -5.00 8.25 12.16
N PRO A 13 -4.24 7.15 12.01
CA PRO A 13 -3.59 6.84 10.75
C PRO A 13 -4.64 6.69 9.65
N VAL A 14 -4.42 7.35 8.51
CA VAL A 14 -5.26 7.17 7.31
C VAL A 14 -5.25 5.71 6.88
N LEU A 15 -6.34 5.26 6.25
CA LEU A 15 -6.56 3.85 5.91
C LEU A 15 -5.36 3.21 5.18
N GLY A 16 -4.77 3.94 4.23
CA GLY A 16 -3.61 3.46 3.48
C GLY A 16 -2.37 3.22 4.37
N SER A 17 -2.14 4.04 5.42
CA SER A 17 -1.03 3.81 6.36
C SER A 17 -1.24 2.55 7.18
N LYS A 18 -2.49 2.25 7.59
CA LYS A 18 -2.82 1.01 8.30
C LYS A 18 -2.61 -0.20 7.40
N LEU A 19 -3.02 -0.11 6.13
CA LEU A 19 -2.82 -1.18 5.15
C LEU A 19 -1.33 -1.40 4.83
N ALA A 20 -0.57 -0.34 4.60
CA ALA A 20 0.88 -0.42 4.35
C ALA A 20 1.61 -1.09 5.52
N ALA A 21 1.29 -0.71 6.76
CA ALA A 21 1.86 -1.34 7.95
C ALA A 21 1.50 -2.83 8.06
N HIS A 22 0.27 -3.20 7.71
CA HIS A 22 -0.17 -4.61 7.72
C HIS A 22 0.59 -5.46 6.68
N VAL A 23 0.74 -4.95 5.45
CA VAL A 23 1.53 -5.62 4.39
C VAL A 23 2.99 -5.74 4.78
N ALA A 24 3.59 -4.66 5.29
CA ALA A 24 4.97 -4.64 5.79
C ALA A 24 5.21 -5.72 6.86
N SER A 25 4.31 -5.82 7.84
CA SER A 25 4.39 -6.84 8.90
C SER A 25 4.29 -8.27 8.35
N ALA A 26 3.49 -8.50 7.30
CA ALA A 26 3.40 -9.80 6.64
C ALA A 26 4.71 -10.18 5.93
N PHE A 27 5.35 -9.22 5.26
CA PHE A 27 6.64 -9.42 4.61
C PHE A 27 7.79 -9.63 5.60
N ASP A 28 7.83 -8.84 6.69
CA ASP A 28 8.82 -9.01 7.76
C ASP A 28 8.76 -10.42 8.36
N SER A 29 7.54 -10.88 8.67
CA SER A 29 7.32 -12.22 9.23
C SER A 29 7.72 -13.34 8.28
N ALA A 30 7.62 -13.10 6.97
CA ALA A 30 7.99 -14.07 5.93
C ALA A 30 9.45 -13.95 5.46
N GLY A 31 10.23 -12.98 5.97
CA GLY A 31 11.59 -12.73 5.51
C GLY A 31 11.66 -12.28 4.04
N VAL A 32 10.67 -11.51 3.59
CA VAL A 32 10.63 -10.90 2.26
C VAL A 32 11.18 -9.48 2.37
N PRO A 33 12.31 -9.16 1.70
CA PRO A 33 12.77 -7.78 1.61
C PRO A 33 11.76 -6.94 0.81
N TYR A 34 11.43 -5.75 1.28
CA TYR A 34 10.51 -4.84 0.60
C TYR A 34 10.93 -3.38 0.72
N CYS A 35 10.39 -2.54 -0.16
CA CYS A 35 10.44 -1.08 -0.08
C CYS A 35 9.04 -0.53 -0.37
N LEU A 36 8.55 0.40 0.44
CA LEU A 36 7.32 1.13 0.13
C LEU A 36 7.58 2.03 -1.08
N TRP A 37 6.65 2.03 -2.03
CA TRP A 37 6.76 2.78 -3.27
C TRP A 37 5.48 3.59 -3.54
N GLY A 38 5.46 4.29 -4.67
CA GLY A 38 4.29 5.03 -5.10
C GLY A 38 4.02 6.28 -4.29
N TYR A 39 2.77 6.75 -4.37
CA TYR A 39 2.33 7.93 -3.62
C TYR A 39 2.40 7.72 -2.10
N HIS A 40 2.18 6.50 -1.60
CA HIS A 40 2.35 6.21 -0.17
C HIS A 40 3.80 6.35 0.28
N GLY A 41 4.77 5.99 -0.56
CA GLY A 41 6.19 6.26 -0.31
C GLY A 41 6.52 7.76 -0.23
N LEU A 42 5.84 8.59 -1.02
CA LEU A 42 6.01 10.05 -1.02
C LEU A 42 5.49 10.72 0.27
N GLY A 43 4.60 10.06 1.02
CA GLY A 43 4.14 10.55 2.31
C GLY A 43 5.25 10.73 3.34
N PHE A 44 6.36 9.97 3.24
CA PHE A 44 7.52 10.15 4.12
C PHE A 44 8.22 11.51 3.97
N ILE A 45 8.01 12.18 2.83
CA ILE A 45 8.53 13.52 2.55
C ILE A 45 7.43 14.59 2.51
N HIS A 46 6.26 14.32 3.10
CA HIS A 46 5.09 15.21 3.12
C HIS A 46 4.58 15.59 1.73
N LEU A 47 4.72 14.68 0.77
CA LEU A 47 4.13 14.78 -0.57
C LEU A 47 3.02 13.74 -0.75
N ASP A 48 2.34 13.39 0.35
CA ASP A 48 1.19 12.51 0.31
C ASP A 48 0.03 13.15 -0.44
N ARG A 49 -0.75 12.28 -1.06
CA ARG A 49 -1.99 12.63 -1.74
C ARG A 49 -3.13 12.01 -0.94
N GLU A 50 -4.02 12.84 -0.41
CA GLU A 50 -5.17 12.39 0.41
C GLU A 50 -6.14 11.47 -0.38
N ASP A 51 -6.09 11.51 -1.71
CA ASP A 51 -6.94 10.72 -2.60
C ASP A 51 -6.36 9.35 -2.99
N VAL A 52 -5.18 8.98 -2.49
CA VAL A 52 -4.54 7.70 -2.83
C VAL A 52 -4.77 6.66 -1.74
N TRP A 53 -5.51 5.63 -2.10
CA TRP A 53 -5.88 4.51 -1.21
C TRP A 53 -5.02 3.26 -1.43
N GLU A 54 -4.25 3.27 -2.51
CA GLU A 54 -3.43 2.16 -2.98
C GLU A 54 -2.08 2.16 -2.26
N VAL A 55 -1.57 0.97 -1.94
CA VAL A 55 -0.24 0.80 -1.34
C VAL A 55 0.61 -0.04 -2.26
N GLU A 56 1.79 0.47 -2.60
CA GLU A 56 2.69 -0.17 -3.56
C GLU A 56 3.98 -0.59 -2.85
N PHE A 57 4.45 -1.80 -3.17
CA PHE A 57 5.70 -2.32 -2.63
C PHE A 57 6.57 -2.88 -3.75
N VAL A 58 7.87 -2.57 -3.68
CA VAL A 58 8.90 -3.21 -4.51
C VAL A 58 9.52 -4.36 -3.71
N ILE A 59 9.59 -5.54 -4.31
CA ILE A 59 10.21 -6.74 -3.75
C ILE A 59 11.17 -7.37 -4.77
N PRO A 60 12.15 -8.19 -4.34
CA PRO A 60 12.98 -8.96 -5.27
C PRO A 60 12.14 -9.99 -6.04
N ASP A 61 12.36 -10.13 -7.35
CA ASP A 61 11.63 -11.08 -8.22
C ASP A 61 11.65 -12.51 -7.68
N ALA A 62 12.82 -12.96 -7.19
CA ALA A 62 13.01 -14.29 -6.62
C ALA A 62 12.15 -14.55 -5.36
N LYS A 63 11.53 -13.51 -4.78
CA LYS A 63 10.68 -13.58 -3.59
C LYS A 63 9.19 -13.40 -3.89
N ILE A 64 8.78 -13.18 -5.14
CA ILE A 64 7.36 -12.96 -5.51
C ILE A 64 6.45 -14.08 -4.99
N SER A 65 6.83 -15.35 -5.17
CA SER A 65 6.04 -16.49 -4.68
C SER A 65 5.90 -16.50 -3.16
N LEU A 66 6.97 -16.17 -2.44
CA LEU A 66 6.97 -16.09 -0.97
C LEU A 66 6.12 -14.92 -0.47
N ALA A 67 6.26 -13.75 -1.09
CA ALA A 67 5.45 -12.57 -0.81
C ALA A 67 3.96 -12.86 -1.03
N THR A 68 3.62 -13.49 -2.15
CA THR A 68 2.24 -13.88 -2.47
C THR A 68 1.66 -14.83 -1.41
N ALA A 69 2.45 -15.81 -0.97
CA ALA A 69 2.04 -16.73 0.10
C ALA A 69 1.84 -16.00 1.44
N ALA A 70 2.72 -15.05 1.78
CA ALA A 70 2.62 -14.24 2.98
C ALA A 70 1.36 -13.37 2.99
N LEU A 71 1.05 -12.71 1.86
CA LEU A 71 -0.17 -11.92 1.72
C LEU A 71 -1.43 -12.79 1.90
N LYS A 72 -1.50 -13.94 1.23
CA LYS A 72 -2.62 -14.88 1.37
C LYS A 72 -2.79 -15.37 2.81
N ALA A 73 -1.70 -15.68 3.50
CA ALA A 73 -1.73 -16.12 4.91
C ALA A 73 -2.27 -15.04 5.87
N ASN A 74 -2.24 -13.77 5.46
CA ASN A 74 -2.77 -12.62 6.20
C ASN A 74 -4.13 -12.14 5.66
N ASN A 75 -4.84 -12.97 4.88
CA ASN A 75 -6.12 -12.64 4.23
C ASN A 75 -6.06 -11.43 3.28
N LEU A 76 -4.87 -11.09 2.78
CA LEU A 76 -4.65 -10.11 1.73
C LEU A 76 -4.66 -10.84 0.39
N VAL A 77 -5.86 -11.17 -0.08
CA VAL A 77 -6.06 -11.93 -1.31
C VAL A 77 -6.41 -11.00 -2.47
N PRO A 78 -6.05 -11.35 -3.72
CA PRO A 78 -6.51 -10.61 -4.88
C PRO A 78 -8.03 -10.51 -4.89
N CYS A 79 -8.53 -9.33 -5.25
CA CYS A 79 -9.94 -9.12 -5.49
C CYS A 79 -10.40 -10.01 -6.65
N THR A 80 -11.44 -10.82 -6.44
CA THR A 80 -12.03 -11.68 -7.50
C THR A 80 -13.39 -11.20 -7.96
N ASP A 81 -13.87 -10.08 -7.42
CA ASP A 81 -15.14 -9.47 -7.80
C ASP A 81 -15.01 -8.84 -9.19
N SER A 82 -15.98 -9.08 -10.09
CA SER A 82 -16.02 -8.45 -11.40
C SER A 82 -16.20 -6.93 -11.31
N GLU A 83 -16.76 -6.44 -10.20
CA GLU A 83 -16.96 -5.01 -9.94
C GLU A 83 -15.78 -4.37 -9.19
N CYS A 84 -14.65 -5.09 -9.04
CA CYS A 84 -13.49 -4.52 -8.38
C CYS A 84 -12.93 -3.34 -9.17
N GLY A 85 -12.93 -2.15 -8.57
CA GLY A 85 -12.53 -0.91 -9.24
C GLY A 85 -11.15 -1.00 -9.91
N GLU A 86 -10.20 -1.67 -9.27
CA GLU A 86 -8.84 -1.92 -9.79
C GLU A 86 -8.80 -2.87 -11.00
N LEU A 87 -9.66 -3.89 -11.06
CA LEU A 87 -9.72 -4.76 -12.23
C LEU A 87 -10.35 -4.06 -13.43
N ASN A 88 -11.13 -3.00 -13.19
CA ASN A 88 -11.88 -2.27 -14.21
C ASN A 88 -11.22 -0.94 -14.60
N SER A 89 -10.33 -0.38 -13.79
CA SER A 89 -9.60 0.87 -14.07
C SER A 89 -8.71 0.73 -15.31
N ASP A 90 -8.02 -0.41 -15.44
CA ASP A 90 -7.18 -0.74 -16.61
C ASP A 90 -7.99 -1.20 -17.83
N GLN A 91 -9.28 -1.53 -17.64
CA GLN A 91 -10.20 -1.90 -18.71
C GLN A 91 -10.87 -0.70 -19.38
N ALA A 92 -10.55 0.54 -18.97
CA ALA A 92 -11.01 1.74 -19.66
C ALA A 92 -10.81 1.54 -21.17
N LYS A 93 -11.92 1.46 -21.90
CA LYS A 93 -11.96 1.09 -23.31
C LYS A 93 -10.86 1.87 -24.03
N LYS A 94 -9.95 1.15 -24.69
CA LYS A 94 -9.09 1.72 -25.72
C LYS A 94 -9.99 2.31 -26.79
N ASN A 95 -10.50 3.52 -26.58
CA ASN A 95 -10.85 4.37 -27.71
C ASN A 95 -9.48 4.76 -28.27
N PRO A 96 -9.07 4.21 -29.43
CA PRO A 96 -7.84 4.68 -30.04
C PRO A 96 -7.96 6.19 -30.26
N PRO A 97 -6.87 6.96 -30.14
CA PRO A 97 -6.90 8.37 -30.51
C PRO A 97 -7.43 8.49 -31.95
N GLU A 98 -8.51 9.25 -32.13
CA GLU A 98 -8.95 9.68 -33.45
C GLU A 98 -7.89 10.68 -33.96
N TYR A 99 -7.14 10.27 -35.00
CA TYR A 99 -6.23 11.13 -35.77
C TYR A 99 -6.89 11.51 -37.08
#